data_AF-A0A939I4A7-F1
#
_entry.id   AF-A0A939I4A7-F1
#
_cell.length_a   1.000
_cell.length_b   1.000
_cell.length_c   1.000
_cell.angle_alpha   90.00
_cell.angle_beta   90.00
_cell.angle_gamma   90.00
#
_symmetry.space_group_name_H-M   'P 1'
#
loop_
_entity.id
_entity.type
_entity.pdbx_description
1 polymer ?
#
loop_
_entity_poly.entity_id
_entity_poly.type
_entity_poly.pdbx_seq_one_letter_code
_entity_poly.pdbx_strand_id
1 'polypeptide(L)'
;MLAITDPFRGDSLSSRDGRHDESSSGDRKNPPSDDTLVGHAFDVTRGFATSASMPGACTAQEPGAVRLLWIRHVGRDGSIAEPDTETDIWRNDVPERFHLRAGDLLLSEVVTGRPKAARVEESDLPAAAVGSIHVLRPTGPLSSEHARLILAFLRSDAVGSLARGNFGRNRIGRRDLLALKLPKADDALSTALGELESAARRMSRWSAEATSLAGSVFETGQSLDEARRSIIAAGQLTRLRAEAAGELDDPGYLVRTRFPYPVALRLREVEARRSAGDLAPAYDAVLEAAEALLAYTALVAGALARGASIELASLEALQRKLAGTAGGPGLGEWTAVLQEIGGVKKRRGLNPDHPLHELANLAPEGEAQQARSRLAERRNARAHGRALDAVDLPEALENASRDLSLLVTRARFLADLPLIHVTSVTWDAFRREASISYRRLMGDHPVVPTSTMRYPSNTVETGSLYLVGRDHRLHLLRPFLTCEVCETCRTWSTFHADKVKGDLVQKSLEHGHHYPYRADIEVLRQADLM
;
A
#
# COMPACT_ATOMS: atom_id res chain seq x y z
N MET A 1 -40.31 37.37 11.30
CA MET A 1 -41.19 37.31 10.11
C MET A 1 -41.61 35.86 9.96
N LEU A 2 -42.92 35.60 10.01
CA LEU A 2 -43.59 34.31 9.73
C LEU A 2 -43.24 33.11 10.63
N ALA A 3 -44.22 32.79 11.48
CA ALA A 3 -44.36 31.57 12.25
C ALA A 3 -44.78 30.40 11.34
N ILE A 4 -44.25 29.20 11.59
CA ILE A 4 -44.90 27.94 11.24
C ILE A 4 -44.78 27.00 12.43
N THR A 5 -45.96 26.51 12.82
CA THR A 5 -46.33 25.74 14.00
C THR A 5 -46.02 24.25 13.89
N ASP A 6 -45.68 23.69 15.04
CA ASP A 6 -45.64 22.27 15.41
C ASP A 6 -47.06 21.76 15.75
N PRO A 7 -47.50 20.61 15.22
CA PRO A 7 -48.75 20.01 15.66
C PRO A 7 -48.55 18.57 16.20
N PHE A 8 -48.97 18.41 17.47
CA PHE A 8 -49.39 17.17 18.16
C PHE A 8 -48.37 16.42 19.02
N ARG A 9 -48.21 16.93 20.26
CA ARG A 9 -48.32 16.11 21.48
C ARG A 9 -49.79 15.86 21.82
N GLY A 10 -50.12 14.62 22.16
CA GLY A 10 -51.36 14.23 22.82
C GLY A 10 -51.05 13.14 23.86
N ASP A 11 -51.36 13.41 25.12
CA ASP A 11 -51.03 12.62 26.30
C ASP A 11 -51.87 11.34 26.47
N SER A 12 -51.21 10.37 27.10
CA SER A 12 -51.66 9.27 27.98
C SER A 12 -53.14 8.85 28.05
N LEU A 13 -53.38 7.54 27.87
CA LEU A 13 -54.33 6.76 28.67
C LEU A 13 -53.78 5.35 28.97
N SER A 14 -53.96 4.95 30.22
CA SER A 14 -53.62 3.66 30.84
C SER A 14 -54.59 2.52 30.47
N SER A 15 -54.12 1.27 30.36
CA SER A 15 -54.51 0.15 31.28
C SER A 15 -54.03 -1.24 30.79
N ARG A 16 -53.44 -1.99 31.74
CA ARG A 16 -53.56 -3.44 32.04
C ARG A 16 -53.50 -4.53 30.97
N ASP A 17 -52.55 -5.44 31.24
CA ASP A 17 -52.59 -6.91 31.20
C ASP A 17 -53.06 -7.65 29.93
N GLY A 18 -52.10 -8.38 29.36
CA GLY A 18 -52.36 -9.48 28.42
C GLY A 18 -51.06 -10.19 28.05
N ARG A 19 -50.72 -11.26 28.78
CA ARG A 19 -49.71 -12.24 28.34
C ARG A 19 -50.20 -12.90 27.05
N HIS A 20 -49.36 -12.95 26.02
CA HIS A 20 -49.20 -14.12 25.16
C HIS A 20 -47.86 -14.04 24.41
N ASP A 21 -47.14 -15.16 24.44
CA ASP A 21 -46.01 -15.48 23.58
C ASP A 21 -46.34 -15.22 22.10
N GLU A 22 -45.39 -14.66 21.35
CA GLU A 22 -45.04 -15.22 20.05
C GLU A 22 -43.71 -14.64 19.54
N SER A 23 -42.88 -15.58 19.12
CA SER A 23 -41.63 -15.43 18.41
C SER A 23 -41.72 -14.46 17.22
N SER A 24 -40.87 -13.41 17.21
CA SER A 24 -40.42 -12.82 15.95
C SER A 24 -38.89 -12.72 15.97
N SER A 25 -38.26 -13.76 15.43
CA SER A 25 -36.91 -13.70 14.88
C SER A 25 -36.85 -12.54 13.89
N GLY A 26 -36.33 -11.40 14.36
CA GLY A 26 -35.97 -10.28 13.51
C GLY A 26 -34.87 -10.75 12.57
N ASP A 27 -35.29 -11.13 11.37
CA ASP A 27 -34.51 -11.50 10.22
C ASP A 27 -33.53 -10.35 9.91
N ARG A 28 -32.36 -10.37 10.56
CA ARG A 28 -31.22 -9.60 10.14
C ARG A 28 -30.85 -10.17 8.77
N LYS A 29 -31.39 -9.54 7.73
CA LYS A 29 -30.91 -9.71 6.36
C LYS A 29 -29.40 -9.49 6.38
N ASN A 30 -28.67 -10.59 6.44
CA ASN A 30 -27.30 -10.63 5.97
C ASN A 30 -27.32 -10.01 4.56
N PRO A 31 -26.36 -9.15 4.21
CA PRO A 31 -26.23 -8.73 2.82
C PRO A 31 -26.15 -9.99 1.95
N PRO A 32 -26.84 -10.02 0.78
CA PRO A 32 -26.86 -11.22 -0.04
C PRO A 32 -25.42 -11.64 -0.34
N SER A 33 -25.13 -12.92 -0.09
CA SER A 33 -23.87 -13.55 -0.46
C SER A 33 -23.83 -13.71 -1.98
N ASP A 34 -23.58 -12.61 -2.69
CA ASP A 34 -23.39 -12.61 -4.15
C ASP A 34 -21.98 -13.11 -4.47
N ASP A 35 -21.82 -14.43 -4.44
CA ASP A 35 -20.68 -15.10 -5.05
C ASP A 35 -21.05 -15.40 -6.51
N THR A 36 -20.69 -14.49 -7.42
CA THR A 36 -20.98 -14.67 -8.86
C THR A 36 -20.17 -15.84 -9.40
N LEU A 37 -20.88 -16.83 -9.97
CA LEU A 37 -20.25 -17.96 -10.65
C LEU A 37 -19.80 -17.56 -12.06
N VAL A 38 -18.73 -18.18 -12.56
CA VAL A 38 -18.29 -18.03 -13.95
C VAL A 38 -19.44 -18.28 -14.92
N GLY A 39 -20.25 -19.30 -14.70
CA GLY A 39 -21.38 -19.63 -15.58
C GLY A 39 -22.52 -18.60 -15.62
N HIS A 40 -22.56 -17.65 -14.69
CA HIS A 40 -23.50 -16.53 -14.74
C HIS A 40 -22.88 -15.28 -15.38
N ALA A 41 -21.58 -15.05 -15.17
CA ALA A 41 -20.88 -13.86 -15.66
C ALA A 41 -20.32 -14.01 -17.09
N PHE A 42 -20.13 -15.25 -17.57
CA PHE A 42 -19.48 -15.53 -18.84
C PHE A 42 -20.22 -16.60 -19.64
N ASP A 43 -20.33 -16.38 -20.95
CA ASP A 43 -20.58 -17.45 -21.90
C ASP A 43 -19.28 -18.20 -22.15
N VAL A 44 -19.22 -19.46 -21.69
CA VAL A 44 -18.01 -20.29 -21.74
C VAL A 44 -18.11 -21.26 -22.90
N THR A 45 -17.29 -21.00 -23.92
CA THR A 45 -17.14 -21.84 -25.11
C THR A 45 -15.75 -22.43 -25.20
N ARG A 46 -15.61 -23.51 -25.98
CA ARG A 46 -14.31 -24.10 -26.31
C ARG A 46 -13.86 -23.53 -27.65
N GLY A 47 -12.55 -23.31 -27.79
CA GLY A 47 -11.95 -22.86 -29.04
C GLY A 47 -12.22 -23.81 -30.22
N PHE A 48 -11.95 -23.31 -31.43
CA PHE A 48 -12.11 -24.02 -32.68
C PHE A 48 -11.29 -25.32 -32.69
N ALA A 49 -11.97 -26.45 -32.90
CA ALA A 49 -11.34 -27.76 -32.94
C ALA A 49 -10.56 -27.93 -34.25
N THR A 50 -9.24 -27.82 -34.17
CA THR A 50 -8.34 -28.00 -35.31
C THR A 50 -6.99 -28.53 -34.86
N SER A 51 -6.21 -29.11 -35.77
CA SER A 51 -4.81 -29.52 -35.55
C SER A 51 -3.89 -28.73 -36.47
N ALA A 52 -2.63 -28.54 -36.07
CA ALA A 52 -1.63 -27.85 -36.88
C ALA A 52 -1.35 -28.56 -38.23
N SER A 53 -1.73 -29.84 -38.34
CA SER A 53 -1.56 -30.67 -39.54
C SER A 53 -2.77 -30.69 -40.48
N MET A 54 -3.87 -30.01 -40.14
CA MET A 54 -5.08 -30.00 -40.99
C MET A 54 -4.91 -29.04 -42.17
N PRO A 55 -5.25 -29.45 -43.41
CA PRO A 55 -5.23 -28.57 -44.57
C PRO A 55 -6.16 -27.36 -44.41
N GLY A 56 -5.88 -26.28 -45.14
CA GLY A 56 -6.67 -25.03 -45.13
C GLY A 56 -6.04 -23.85 -44.38
N ALA A 57 -4.71 -23.84 -44.20
CA ALA A 57 -4.00 -22.62 -43.80
C ALA A 57 -4.00 -21.61 -44.96
N CYS A 58 -4.16 -20.34 -44.64
CA CYS A 58 -4.12 -19.22 -45.58
C CYS A 58 -3.00 -18.23 -45.18
N THR A 59 -2.76 -17.22 -46.01
CA THR A 59 -1.87 -16.11 -45.66
C THR A 59 -2.59 -15.07 -44.80
N ALA A 60 -1.84 -14.27 -44.03
CA ALA A 60 -2.41 -13.23 -43.17
C ALA A 60 -3.12 -12.11 -43.96
N GLN A 61 -2.76 -11.92 -45.23
CA GLN A 61 -3.30 -10.89 -46.10
C GLN A 61 -4.58 -11.32 -46.84
N GLU A 62 -4.96 -12.59 -46.75
CA GLU A 62 -6.17 -13.07 -47.42
C GLU A 62 -7.44 -12.49 -46.79
N PRO A 63 -8.46 -12.13 -47.59
CA PRO A 63 -9.74 -11.67 -47.07
C PRO A 63 -10.36 -12.71 -46.12
N GLY A 64 -10.70 -12.27 -44.91
CA GLY A 64 -11.28 -13.14 -43.88
C GLY A 64 -10.26 -14.03 -43.15
N ALA A 65 -8.96 -13.81 -43.32
CA ALA A 65 -7.93 -14.51 -42.55
C ALA A 65 -8.06 -14.21 -41.05
N VAL A 66 -8.10 -15.26 -40.25
CA VAL A 66 -8.19 -15.21 -38.78
C VAL A 66 -7.01 -15.96 -38.19
N ARG A 67 -6.30 -15.33 -37.25
CA ARG A 67 -5.16 -15.93 -36.55
C ARG A 67 -5.63 -17.01 -35.58
N LEU A 68 -5.01 -18.18 -35.60
CA LEU A 68 -5.26 -19.23 -34.61
C LEU A 68 -4.38 -19.08 -33.37
N LEU A 69 -5.01 -18.88 -32.21
CA LEU A 69 -4.32 -18.74 -30.93
C LEU A 69 -4.21 -20.09 -30.20
N TRP A 70 -2.97 -20.49 -29.93
CA TRP A 70 -2.61 -21.70 -29.20
C TRP A 70 -2.19 -21.37 -27.76
N ILE A 71 -2.12 -22.37 -26.88
CA ILE A 71 -1.63 -22.18 -25.49
C ILE A 71 -0.22 -21.54 -25.46
N ARG A 72 0.60 -21.77 -26.48
CA ARG A 72 1.93 -21.13 -26.60
C ARG A 72 1.86 -19.61 -26.81
N HIS A 73 0.80 -19.10 -27.42
CA HIS A 73 0.62 -17.66 -27.65
C HIS A 73 0.09 -16.93 -26.40
N VAL A 74 -0.47 -17.67 -25.44
CA VAL A 74 -0.92 -17.11 -24.16
C VAL A 74 0.27 -17.07 -23.19
N GLY A 75 0.69 -15.86 -22.81
CA GLY A 75 1.74 -15.60 -21.84
C GLY A 75 1.32 -15.98 -20.41
N ARG A 76 2.30 -16.19 -19.52
CA ARG A 76 2.03 -16.38 -18.08
C ARG A 76 1.73 -15.04 -17.37
N ASP A 77 2.25 -13.96 -17.92
CA ASP A 77 2.03 -12.57 -17.56
C ASP A 77 0.64 -12.05 -17.98
N GLY A 78 -0.11 -12.82 -18.76
CA GLY A 78 -1.46 -12.49 -19.18
C GLY A 78 -1.55 -11.75 -20.51
N SER A 79 -0.43 -11.64 -21.23
CA SER A 79 -0.37 -11.10 -22.59
C SER A 79 -0.67 -12.18 -23.64
N ILE A 80 -1.07 -11.73 -24.83
CA ILE A 80 -1.11 -12.54 -26.05
C ILE A 80 0.12 -12.13 -26.89
N ALA A 81 0.88 -13.11 -27.37
CA ALA A 81 2.06 -12.86 -28.20
C ALA A 81 1.67 -12.10 -29.48
N GLU A 82 2.50 -11.15 -29.91
CA GLU A 82 2.30 -10.42 -31.17
C GLU A 82 2.19 -11.38 -32.36
N PRO A 83 1.46 -11.01 -33.43
CA PRO A 83 1.35 -11.83 -34.63
C PRO A 83 2.70 -12.03 -35.31
N ASP A 84 3.03 -13.28 -35.61
CA ASP A 84 4.20 -13.65 -36.42
C ASP A 84 3.73 -14.27 -37.73
N THR A 85 3.89 -13.55 -38.84
CA THR A 85 3.42 -14.00 -40.15
C THR A 85 4.16 -15.24 -40.68
N GLU A 86 5.33 -15.56 -40.15
CA GLU A 86 6.13 -16.72 -40.58
C GLU A 86 5.76 -18.01 -39.84
N THR A 87 5.39 -17.89 -38.55
CA THR A 87 5.18 -19.06 -37.67
C THR A 87 3.73 -19.27 -37.25
N ASP A 88 2.88 -18.24 -37.33
CA ASP A 88 1.47 -18.36 -36.98
C ASP A 88 0.64 -18.99 -38.10
N ILE A 89 -0.42 -19.69 -37.68
CA ILE A 89 -1.37 -20.31 -38.59
C ILE A 89 -2.58 -19.39 -38.73
N TRP A 90 -2.86 -19.00 -39.96
CA TRP A 90 -4.03 -18.21 -40.35
C TRP A 90 -5.02 -19.08 -41.12
N ARG A 91 -6.31 -18.84 -40.95
CA ARG A 91 -7.38 -19.57 -41.65
C ARG A 91 -8.52 -18.62 -42.03
N ASN A 92 -9.11 -18.83 -43.21
CA ASN A 92 -10.28 -18.07 -43.69
C ASN A 92 -11.59 -18.88 -43.62
N ASP A 93 -11.54 -20.12 -43.14
CA ASP A 93 -12.68 -21.04 -43.01
C ASP A 93 -13.20 -21.16 -41.56
N VAL A 94 -12.69 -20.34 -40.64
CA VAL A 94 -13.11 -20.36 -39.23
C VAL A 94 -14.52 -19.77 -39.11
N PRO A 95 -15.52 -20.53 -38.62
CA PRO A 95 -16.87 -20.02 -38.46
C PRO A 95 -16.91 -18.82 -37.50
N GLU A 96 -17.71 -17.79 -37.81
CA GLU A 96 -17.81 -16.53 -37.04
C GLU A 96 -18.09 -16.73 -35.55
N ARG A 97 -18.82 -17.79 -35.18
CA ARG A 97 -19.09 -18.12 -33.77
C ARG A 97 -17.83 -18.40 -32.93
N PHE A 98 -16.71 -18.73 -33.58
CA PHE A 98 -15.41 -18.97 -32.92
C PHE A 98 -14.47 -17.75 -32.99
N HIS A 99 -14.88 -16.67 -33.65
CA HIS A 99 -14.09 -15.44 -33.68
C HIS A 99 -14.10 -14.80 -32.29
N LEU A 100 -12.91 -14.41 -31.84
CA LEU A 100 -12.70 -13.70 -30.60
C LEU A 100 -13.18 -12.25 -30.75
N ARG A 101 -13.51 -11.65 -29.61
CA ARG A 101 -13.89 -10.24 -29.48
C ARG A 101 -13.01 -9.58 -28.42
N ALA A 102 -12.80 -8.28 -28.55
CA ALA A 102 -12.14 -7.50 -27.53
C ALA A 102 -12.90 -7.65 -26.20
N GLY A 103 -12.17 -7.94 -25.13
CA GLY A 103 -12.72 -8.25 -23.80
C GLY A 103 -13.00 -9.73 -23.53
N ASP A 104 -12.89 -10.63 -24.52
CA ASP A 104 -12.91 -12.07 -24.25
C ASP A 104 -11.72 -12.45 -23.34
N LEU A 105 -11.93 -13.38 -22.40
CA LEU A 105 -10.85 -13.95 -21.59
C LEU A 105 -10.53 -15.36 -22.08
N LEU A 106 -9.26 -15.62 -22.34
CA LEU A 106 -8.73 -16.92 -22.73
C LEU A 106 -8.22 -17.65 -21.49
N LEU A 107 -8.54 -18.92 -21.33
CA LEU A 107 -8.00 -19.79 -20.27
C LEU A 107 -7.52 -21.12 -20.86
N SER A 108 -6.29 -21.52 -20.55
CA SER A 108 -5.76 -22.82 -20.98
C SER A 108 -6.59 -23.97 -20.37
N GLU A 109 -7.10 -24.86 -21.21
CA GLU A 109 -7.76 -26.09 -20.74
C GLU A 109 -6.74 -27.06 -20.14
N VAL A 110 -5.56 -27.17 -20.77
CA VAL A 110 -4.48 -28.05 -20.33
C VAL A 110 -3.53 -27.28 -19.40
N VAL A 111 -3.30 -27.83 -18.21
CA VAL A 111 -2.56 -27.15 -17.14
C VAL A 111 -1.31 -27.93 -16.76
N THR A 112 -0.16 -27.26 -16.76
CA THR A 112 1.12 -27.74 -16.23
C THR A 112 1.65 -26.74 -15.20
N GLY A 113 1.14 -26.84 -13.97
CA GLY A 113 1.36 -25.86 -12.90
C GLY A 113 0.23 -24.84 -12.82
N ARG A 114 0.54 -23.55 -12.94
CA ARG A 114 -0.48 -22.48 -13.00
C ARG A 114 -1.14 -22.41 -14.38
N PRO A 115 -2.46 -22.23 -14.46
CA PRO A 115 -3.14 -22.01 -15.73
C PRO A 115 -2.61 -20.73 -16.42
N LYS A 116 -2.61 -20.74 -17.75
CA LYS A 116 -2.38 -19.55 -18.55
C LYS A 116 -3.72 -18.91 -18.85
N ALA A 117 -3.83 -17.60 -18.64
CA ALA A 117 -5.00 -16.85 -19.04
C ALA A 117 -4.59 -15.47 -19.55
N ALA A 118 -5.29 -14.97 -20.57
CA ALA A 118 -5.06 -13.63 -21.14
C ALA A 118 -6.39 -12.96 -21.50
N ARG A 119 -6.38 -11.62 -21.58
CA ARG A 119 -7.50 -10.84 -22.12
C ARG A 119 -7.21 -10.51 -23.58
N VAL A 120 -8.23 -10.63 -24.44
CA VAL A 120 -8.16 -10.24 -25.84
C VAL A 120 -8.35 -8.73 -25.95
N GLU A 121 -7.42 -8.04 -26.58
CA GLU A 121 -7.48 -6.62 -26.92
C GLU A 121 -7.81 -6.41 -28.40
N GLU A 122 -8.14 -5.18 -28.80
CA GLU A 122 -8.45 -4.86 -30.21
C GLU A 122 -7.27 -5.15 -31.15
N SER A 123 -6.03 -4.99 -30.66
CA SER A 123 -4.81 -5.28 -31.42
C SER A 123 -4.58 -6.76 -31.70
N ASP A 124 -5.26 -7.66 -30.97
CA ASP A 124 -5.12 -9.10 -31.15
C ASP A 124 -6.04 -9.65 -32.25
N LEU A 125 -6.94 -8.82 -32.77
CA LEU A 125 -7.97 -9.21 -33.73
C LEU A 125 -7.51 -8.95 -35.18
N PRO A 126 -7.99 -9.75 -36.17
CA PRO A 126 -8.92 -10.88 -36.04
C PRO A 126 -8.25 -12.18 -35.58
N ALA A 127 -8.83 -12.84 -34.57
CA ALA A 127 -8.29 -14.09 -34.01
C ALA A 127 -9.38 -15.09 -33.58
N ALA A 128 -9.00 -16.37 -33.49
CA ALA A 128 -9.81 -17.46 -32.96
C ALA A 128 -8.95 -18.35 -32.05
N ALA A 129 -9.48 -18.71 -30.87
CA ALA A 129 -8.79 -19.64 -29.98
C ALA A 129 -8.91 -21.08 -30.48
N VAL A 130 -7.86 -21.89 -30.33
CA VAL A 130 -7.89 -23.32 -30.66
C VAL A 130 -8.53 -24.11 -29.52
N GLY A 131 -9.08 -25.30 -29.81
CA GLY A 131 -9.83 -26.14 -28.86
C GLY A 131 -9.11 -26.59 -27.58
N SER A 132 -7.85 -26.22 -27.36
CA SER A 132 -7.16 -26.38 -26.07
C SER A 132 -7.29 -25.17 -25.13
N ILE A 133 -8.11 -24.19 -25.53
CA ILE A 133 -8.37 -22.95 -24.79
C ILE A 133 -9.89 -22.81 -24.59
N HIS A 134 -10.30 -22.47 -23.37
CA HIS A 134 -11.64 -21.99 -23.06
C HIS A 134 -11.71 -20.48 -23.35
N VAL A 135 -12.77 -20.07 -24.02
CA VAL A 135 -13.10 -18.65 -24.27
C VAL A 135 -14.25 -18.28 -23.34
N LEU A 136 -13.98 -17.33 -22.45
CA LEU A 136 -14.95 -16.79 -21.51
C LEU A 136 -15.36 -15.40 -22.03
N ARG A 137 -16.55 -15.32 -22.62
CA ARG A 137 -17.09 -14.07 -23.14
C ARG A 137 -17.98 -13.39 -22.09
N PRO A 138 -17.68 -12.16 -21.66
CA PRO A 138 -18.51 -11.46 -20.68
C PRO A 138 -19.96 -11.34 -21.15
N THR A 139 -20.93 -11.68 -20.29
CA THR A 139 -22.36 -11.51 -20.59
C THR A 139 -22.86 -10.08 -20.34
N GLY A 140 -22.09 -9.30 -19.58
CA GLY A 140 -22.35 -7.88 -19.30
C GLY A 140 -21.05 -7.07 -19.26
N PRO A 141 -21.15 -5.74 -19.09
CA PRO A 141 -19.98 -4.87 -19.01
C PRO A 141 -19.14 -5.21 -17.78
N LEU A 142 -17.85 -5.49 -18.00
CA LEU A 142 -16.85 -5.64 -16.94
C LEU A 142 -15.98 -4.39 -16.90
N SER A 143 -15.80 -3.81 -15.71
CA SER A 143 -14.80 -2.75 -15.55
C SER A 143 -13.39 -3.31 -15.82
N SER A 144 -12.50 -2.46 -16.33
CA SER A 144 -11.11 -2.87 -16.61
C SER A 144 -10.35 -3.31 -15.36
N GLU A 145 -10.75 -2.85 -14.18
CA GLU A 145 -10.19 -3.25 -12.88
C GLU A 145 -10.68 -4.64 -12.48
N HIS A 146 -11.99 -4.88 -12.54
CA HIS A 146 -12.55 -6.20 -12.20
C HIS A 146 -12.08 -7.28 -13.17
N ALA A 147 -11.99 -6.97 -14.47
CA ALA A 147 -11.42 -7.89 -15.46
C ALA A 147 -9.96 -8.28 -15.13
N ARG A 148 -9.14 -7.34 -14.66
CA ARG A 148 -7.76 -7.60 -14.22
C ARG A 148 -7.71 -8.52 -13.01
N LEU A 149 -8.57 -8.28 -12.02
CA LEU A 149 -8.68 -9.14 -10.83
C LEU A 149 -9.12 -10.57 -11.21
N ILE A 150 -10.13 -10.71 -12.07
CA ILE A 150 -10.56 -12.01 -12.59
C ILE A 150 -9.40 -12.69 -13.32
N LEU A 151 -8.67 -11.98 -14.17
CA LEU A 151 -7.54 -12.53 -14.91
C LEU A 151 -6.40 -13.00 -14.00
N ALA A 152 -6.09 -12.25 -12.93
CA ALA A 152 -5.13 -12.68 -11.91
C ALA A 152 -5.61 -13.95 -11.18
N PHE A 153 -6.89 -14.00 -10.82
CA PHE A 153 -7.50 -15.18 -10.19
C PHE A 153 -7.47 -16.42 -11.09
N LEU A 154 -7.79 -16.28 -12.38
CA LEU A 154 -7.76 -17.37 -13.36
C LEU A 154 -6.36 -17.99 -13.53
N ARG A 155 -5.30 -17.24 -13.25
CA ARG A 155 -3.89 -17.69 -13.29
C ARG A 155 -3.39 -18.25 -11.96
N SER A 156 -4.21 -18.26 -10.92
CA SER A 156 -3.81 -18.68 -9.59
C SER A 156 -3.70 -20.20 -9.45
N ASP A 157 -2.97 -20.66 -8.43
CA ASP A 157 -2.92 -22.08 -8.05
C ASP A 157 -4.29 -22.60 -7.62
N ALA A 158 -5.17 -21.73 -7.10
CA ALA A 158 -6.53 -22.10 -6.74
C ALA A 158 -7.33 -22.60 -7.96
N VAL A 159 -7.22 -21.92 -9.10
CA VAL A 159 -7.84 -22.35 -10.36
C VAL A 159 -7.08 -23.53 -10.96
N GLY A 160 -5.76 -23.58 -10.83
CA GLY A 160 -4.94 -24.73 -11.21
C GLY A 160 -5.37 -26.03 -10.53
N SER A 161 -5.81 -25.95 -9.26
CA SER A 161 -6.28 -27.11 -8.49
C SER A 161 -7.57 -27.75 -9.02
N LEU A 162 -8.32 -27.05 -9.88
CA LEU A 162 -9.48 -27.62 -10.57
C LEU A 162 -9.11 -28.65 -11.63
N ALA A 163 -7.85 -28.64 -12.10
CA ALA A 163 -7.42 -29.49 -13.19
C ALA A 163 -7.32 -30.95 -12.73
N ARG A 164 -8.07 -31.85 -13.39
CA ARG A 164 -8.05 -33.30 -13.11
C ARG A 164 -7.43 -34.07 -14.28
N GLY A 165 -6.69 -35.13 -14.00
CA GLY A 165 -6.07 -35.98 -15.02
C GLY A 165 -4.85 -36.75 -14.52
N ASN A 166 -4.19 -37.45 -15.44
CA ASN A 166 -2.89 -38.09 -15.21
C ASN A 166 -1.76 -37.08 -15.44
N PHE A 167 -0.58 -37.35 -14.86
CA PHE A 167 0.62 -36.52 -14.98
C PHE A 167 0.87 -36.11 -16.45
N GLY A 168 0.92 -34.80 -16.72
CA GLY A 168 1.08 -34.24 -18.08
C GLY A 168 -0.21 -34.05 -18.91
N ARG A 169 -1.39 -34.41 -18.39
CA ARG A 169 -2.70 -34.22 -19.05
C ARG A 169 -3.79 -33.68 -18.12
N ASN A 170 -3.42 -32.90 -17.11
CA ASN A 170 -4.41 -32.27 -16.22
C ASN A 170 -5.23 -31.24 -17.00
N ARG A 171 -6.55 -31.37 -16.95
CA ARG A 171 -7.48 -30.50 -17.67
C ARG A 171 -8.50 -29.86 -16.76
N ILE A 172 -8.79 -28.59 -17.01
CA ILE A 172 -9.92 -27.88 -16.40
C ILE A 172 -11.16 -28.21 -17.21
N GLY A 173 -12.08 -28.97 -16.63
CA GLY A 173 -13.36 -29.29 -17.24
C GLY A 173 -14.31 -28.08 -17.27
N ARG A 174 -15.15 -27.97 -18.30
CA ARG A 174 -16.15 -26.90 -18.41
C ARG A 174 -17.09 -26.85 -17.19
N ARG A 175 -17.49 -28.00 -16.66
CA ARG A 175 -18.37 -28.08 -15.48
C ARG A 175 -17.74 -27.46 -14.24
N ASP A 176 -16.46 -27.77 -13.99
CA ASP A 176 -15.72 -27.23 -12.83
C ASP A 176 -15.46 -25.73 -13.02
N LEU A 177 -15.15 -25.31 -14.25
CA LEU A 177 -14.99 -23.90 -14.58
C LEU A 177 -16.28 -23.10 -14.37
N LEU A 178 -17.44 -23.61 -14.81
CA LEU A 178 -18.73 -22.91 -14.65
C LEU A 178 -19.14 -22.75 -13.18
N ALA A 179 -18.77 -23.72 -12.33
CA ALA A 179 -19.05 -23.71 -10.89
C ALA A 179 -18.04 -22.87 -10.08
N LEU A 180 -17.01 -22.32 -10.72
CA LEU A 180 -16.00 -21.50 -10.08
C LEU A 180 -16.60 -20.16 -9.63
N LYS A 181 -16.39 -19.81 -8.37
CA LYS A 181 -16.75 -18.50 -7.81
C LYS A 181 -15.71 -17.47 -8.23
N LEU A 182 -16.17 -16.35 -8.76
CA LEU A 182 -15.31 -15.23 -9.14
C LEU A 182 -15.01 -14.35 -7.92
N PRO A 183 -13.83 -13.70 -7.88
CA PRO A 183 -13.55 -12.69 -6.88
C PRO A 183 -14.52 -11.51 -7.06
N LYS A 184 -14.96 -10.96 -5.93
CA LYS A 184 -15.76 -9.71 -5.92
C LYS A 184 -14.92 -8.56 -6.46
N ALA A 185 -15.58 -7.58 -7.07
CA ALA A 185 -14.91 -6.35 -7.45
C ALA A 185 -14.32 -5.71 -6.18
N ASP A 186 -13.03 -5.42 -6.25
CA ASP A 186 -12.25 -4.80 -5.19
C ASP A 186 -11.24 -3.87 -5.89
N ASP A 187 -11.54 -2.57 -5.88
CA ASP A 187 -10.78 -1.56 -6.61
C ASP A 187 -9.39 -1.37 -5.98
N ALA A 188 -9.27 -1.54 -4.66
CA ALA A 188 -8.01 -1.47 -3.94
C ALA A 188 -7.08 -2.62 -4.34
N LEU A 189 -7.59 -3.85 -4.30
CA LEU A 189 -6.83 -5.02 -4.72
C LEU A 189 -6.48 -4.96 -6.21
N SER A 190 -7.41 -4.52 -7.06
CA SER A 190 -7.19 -4.31 -8.49
C SER A 190 -6.08 -3.28 -8.75
N THR A 191 -6.06 -2.18 -7.98
CA THR A 191 -5.04 -1.14 -8.07
C THR A 191 -3.67 -1.66 -7.66
N ALA A 192 -3.58 -2.33 -6.52
CA ALA A 192 -2.33 -2.95 -6.04
C ALA A 192 -1.76 -3.97 -7.03
N LEU A 193 -2.62 -4.83 -7.62
CA LEU A 193 -2.22 -5.75 -8.68
C LEU A 193 -1.71 -5.01 -9.92
N GLY A 194 -2.36 -3.90 -10.30
CA GLY A 194 -1.94 -3.06 -11.41
C GLY A 194 -0.58 -2.39 -11.20
N GLU A 195 -0.31 -1.91 -9.99
CA GLU A 195 0.99 -1.34 -9.61
C GLU A 195 2.10 -2.39 -9.67
N LEU A 196 1.86 -3.59 -9.14
CA LEU A 196 2.78 -4.72 -9.22
C LEU A 196 3.06 -5.14 -10.67
N GLU A 197 2.02 -5.24 -11.50
CA GLU A 197 2.18 -5.57 -12.92
C GLU A 197 2.94 -4.48 -13.68
N SER A 198 2.68 -3.20 -13.37
CA SER A 198 3.46 -2.09 -13.93
C SER A 198 4.93 -2.13 -13.51
N ALA A 199 5.22 -2.51 -12.27
CA ALA A 199 6.58 -2.69 -11.78
C ALA A 199 7.28 -3.85 -12.50
N ALA A 200 6.61 -5.01 -12.60
CA ALA A 200 7.11 -6.18 -13.32
C ALA A 200 7.40 -5.87 -14.79
N ARG A 201 6.49 -5.20 -15.51
CA ARG A 201 6.72 -4.78 -16.90
C ARG A 201 7.91 -3.82 -17.04
N ARG A 202 8.10 -2.91 -16.08
CA ARG A 202 9.27 -2.01 -16.08
C ARG A 202 10.57 -2.79 -15.90
N MET A 203 10.61 -3.75 -14.98
CA MET A 203 11.78 -4.61 -14.76
C MET A 203 12.07 -5.50 -15.97
N SER A 204 11.05 -6.10 -16.59
CA SER A 204 11.21 -6.91 -17.81
C SER A 204 11.74 -6.08 -18.98
N ARG A 205 11.28 -4.83 -19.14
CA ARG A 205 11.85 -3.90 -20.14
C ARG A 205 13.32 -3.62 -19.90
N TRP A 206 13.72 -3.36 -18.66
CA TRP A 206 15.13 -3.16 -18.32
C TRP A 206 15.98 -4.42 -18.57
N SER A 207 15.42 -5.61 -18.30
CA SER A 207 16.08 -6.87 -18.63
C SER A 207 16.25 -7.04 -20.14
N ALA A 208 15.21 -6.76 -20.93
CA ALA A 208 15.26 -6.85 -22.39
C ALA A 208 16.26 -5.84 -22.99
N GLU A 209 16.29 -4.62 -22.46
CA GLU A 209 17.28 -3.58 -22.81
C GLU A 209 18.71 -4.08 -22.54
N ALA A 210 18.95 -4.68 -21.38
CA ALA A 210 20.25 -5.26 -21.03
C ALA A 210 20.65 -6.41 -21.96
N THR A 211 19.73 -7.33 -22.27
CA THR A 211 19.97 -8.46 -23.18
C THR A 211 20.22 -7.99 -24.61
N SER A 212 19.44 -7.01 -25.10
CA SER A 212 19.64 -6.41 -26.42
C SER A 212 21.02 -5.76 -26.52
N LEU A 213 21.43 -5.01 -25.49
CA LEU A 213 22.75 -4.38 -25.45
C LEU A 213 23.89 -5.41 -25.41
N ALA A 214 23.69 -6.54 -24.72
CA ALA A 214 24.67 -7.63 -24.72
C ALA A 214 24.73 -8.36 -26.08
N GLY A 215 23.61 -8.43 -26.81
CA GLY A 215 23.54 -9.00 -28.16
C GLY A 215 24.19 -8.09 -29.21
N SER A 216 24.02 -6.77 -29.10
CA SER A 216 24.51 -5.80 -30.08
C SER A 216 26.04 -5.76 -30.20
N VAL A 217 26.75 -6.31 -29.22
CA VAL A 217 28.23 -6.46 -29.21
C VAL A 217 28.73 -7.32 -30.37
N PHE A 218 27.91 -8.27 -30.82
CA PHE A 218 28.24 -9.23 -31.86
C PHE A 218 27.67 -8.83 -33.23
N GLU A 219 27.05 -7.65 -33.34
CA GLU A 219 26.54 -7.15 -34.62
C GLU A 219 27.69 -6.75 -35.56
N THR A 220 27.62 -7.25 -36.79
CA THR A 220 28.62 -7.09 -37.84
C THR A 220 28.92 -5.62 -38.16
N GLY A 221 30.17 -5.18 -37.94
CA GLY A 221 30.69 -3.91 -38.47
C GLY A 221 31.35 -2.98 -37.46
N GLN A 222 31.24 -3.23 -36.15
CA GLN A 222 31.94 -2.45 -35.12
C GLN A 222 33.30 -3.06 -34.75
N SER A 223 34.28 -2.21 -34.47
CA SER A 223 35.51 -2.67 -33.80
C SER A 223 35.23 -3.06 -32.35
N LEU A 224 36.02 -3.97 -31.78
CA LEU A 224 35.87 -4.39 -30.37
C LEU A 224 35.96 -3.22 -29.39
N ASP A 225 36.75 -2.20 -29.69
CA ASP A 225 36.89 -1.00 -28.86
C ASP A 225 35.64 -0.10 -28.90
N GLU A 226 34.98 0.02 -30.05
CA GLU A 226 33.73 0.77 -30.21
C GLU A 226 32.57 0.04 -29.54
N ALA A 227 32.47 -1.28 -29.73
CA ALA A 227 31.49 -2.12 -29.05
C ALA A 227 31.66 -2.02 -27.52
N ARG A 228 32.90 -2.09 -27.02
CA ARG A 228 33.20 -1.93 -25.58
C ARG A 228 32.77 -0.57 -25.03
N ARG A 229 33.07 0.54 -25.73
CA ARG A 229 32.65 1.89 -25.30
C ARG A 229 31.13 2.03 -25.31
N SER A 230 30.46 1.50 -26.34
CA SER A 230 29.00 1.48 -26.45
C SER A 230 28.35 0.74 -25.29
N ILE A 231 28.82 -0.46 -24.95
CA ILE A 231 28.31 -1.25 -23.80
C ILE A 231 28.53 -0.52 -22.47
N ILE A 232 29.71 0.07 -22.27
CA ILE A 232 30.02 0.75 -20.99
C ILE A 232 29.07 1.93 -20.78
N ALA A 233 28.87 2.75 -21.83
CA ALA A 233 28.01 3.92 -21.80
C ALA A 233 26.52 3.56 -21.74
N ALA A 234 26.04 2.70 -22.65
CA ALA A 234 24.64 2.28 -22.68
C ALA A 234 24.26 1.41 -21.47
N GLY A 235 25.20 0.60 -20.95
CA GLY A 235 24.99 -0.25 -19.79
C GLY A 235 25.11 0.47 -18.45
N GLN A 236 25.60 1.72 -18.43
CA GLN A 236 25.77 2.49 -17.20
C GLN A 236 24.45 2.71 -16.47
N LEU A 237 23.42 3.17 -17.19
CA LEU A 237 22.12 3.43 -16.60
C LEU A 237 21.47 2.15 -16.06
N THR A 238 21.62 1.03 -16.77
CA THR A 238 21.11 -0.28 -16.34
C THR A 238 21.79 -0.76 -15.05
N ARG A 239 23.11 -0.60 -14.93
CA ARG A 239 23.85 -0.92 -13.69
C ARG A 239 23.38 -0.05 -12.53
N LEU A 240 23.26 1.27 -12.73
CA LEU A 240 22.79 2.20 -11.70
C LEU A 240 21.35 1.90 -11.25
N ARG A 241 20.46 1.49 -12.18
CA ARG A 241 19.09 1.06 -11.84
C ARG A 241 19.11 -0.21 -10.99
N ALA A 242 19.95 -1.19 -11.35
CA ALA A 242 20.08 -2.44 -10.60
C ALA A 242 20.68 -2.22 -9.21
N GLU A 243 21.72 -1.39 -9.11
CA GLU A 243 22.33 -0.97 -7.84
C GLU A 243 21.29 -0.26 -6.96
N ALA A 244 20.62 0.77 -7.47
CA ALA A 244 19.59 1.50 -6.71
C ALA A 244 18.40 0.61 -6.30
N ALA A 245 18.04 -0.38 -7.12
CA ALA A 245 17.03 -1.37 -6.74
C ALA A 245 17.53 -2.29 -5.62
N GLY A 246 18.79 -2.74 -5.69
CA GLY A 246 19.42 -3.55 -4.63
C GLY A 246 19.65 -2.78 -3.33
N GLU A 247 19.91 -1.48 -3.39
CA GLU A 247 19.99 -0.62 -2.20
C GLU A 247 18.68 -0.61 -1.41
N LEU A 248 17.51 -0.80 -2.04
CA LEU A 248 16.23 -0.89 -1.33
C LEU A 248 16.08 -2.17 -0.49
N ASP A 249 16.91 -3.19 -0.73
CA ASP A 249 16.96 -4.39 0.11
C ASP A 249 17.73 -4.14 1.41
N ASP A 250 18.56 -3.10 1.47
CA ASP A 250 19.24 -2.66 2.70
C ASP A 250 18.28 -1.87 3.61
N PRO A 251 17.99 -2.35 4.84
CA PRO A 251 17.14 -1.64 5.79
C PRO A 251 17.64 -0.22 6.11
N GLY A 252 18.95 -0.01 6.18
CA GLY A 252 19.53 1.31 6.47
C GLY A 252 19.23 2.31 5.36
N TYR A 253 19.50 1.92 4.11
CA TYR A 253 19.16 2.73 2.94
C TYR A 253 17.65 3.02 2.83
N LEU A 254 16.80 2.02 3.05
CA LEU A 254 15.34 2.19 3.05
C LEU A 254 14.92 3.26 4.06
N VAL A 255 15.43 3.20 5.28
CA VAL A 255 15.15 4.21 6.32
C VAL A 255 15.59 5.59 5.87
N ARG A 256 16.84 5.71 5.40
CA ARG A 256 17.45 7.00 5.03
C ARG A 256 16.80 7.69 3.83
N THR A 257 16.06 6.96 3.00
CA THR A 257 15.44 7.48 1.78
C THR A 257 13.91 7.47 1.78
N ARG A 258 13.29 6.58 2.56
CA ARG A 258 11.85 6.33 2.50
C ARG A 258 11.11 6.49 3.81
N PHE A 259 11.75 6.55 4.98
CA PHE A 259 11.01 6.75 6.23
C PHE A 259 10.67 8.23 6.46
N PRO A 260 9.61 8.56 7.21
CA PRO A 260 9.31 9.94 7.58
C PRO A 260 10.50 10.61 8.27
N TYR A 261 10.82 11.84 7.87
CA TYR A 261 11.97 12.60 8.34
C TYR A 261 12.28 12.50 9.85
N PRO A 262 11.32 12.72 10.77
CA PRO A 262 11.59 12.63 12.21
C PRO A 262 12.12 11.28 12.68
N VAL A 263 11.70 10.20 12.03
CA VAL A 263 12.13 8.83 12.36
C VAL A 263 13.46 8.52 11.67
N ALA A 264 13.57 8.85 10.38
CA ALA A 264 14.76 8.57 9.57
C ALA A 264 16.02 9.25 10.14
N LEU A 265 15.91 10.51 10.55
CA LEU A 265 17.05 11.24 11.13
C LEU A 265 17.56 10.59 12.43
N ARG A 266 16.65 10.17 13.32
CA ARG A 266 17.01 9.51 14.58
C ARG A 266 17.70 8.17 14.36
N LEU A 267 17.24 7.40 13.38
CA LEU A 267 17.87 6.13 13.02
C LEU A 267 19.25 6.34 12.38
N ARG A 268 19.41 7.38 11.56
CA ARG A 268 20.72 7.78 11.04
C ARG A 268 21.70 8.15 12.16
N GLU A 269 21.24 8.84 13.21
CA GLU A 269 22.07 9.17 14.37
C GLU A 269 22.55 7.90 15.08
N VAL A 270 21.70 6.87 15.22
CA VAL A 270 22.11 5.56 15.75
C VAL A 270 23.24 4.96 14.93
N GLU A 271 23.09 4.93 13.60
CA GLU A 271 24.12 4.40 12.69
C GLU A 271 25.43 5.17 12.83
N ALA A 272 25.37 6.50 12.86
CA ALA A 272 26.53 7.37 13.01
C ALA A 272 27.27 7.13 14.33
N ARG A 273 26.55 7.07 15.46
CA ARG A 273 27.15 6.86 16.79
C ARG A 273 27.76 5.47 16.94
N ARG A 274 27.09 4.43 16.42
CA ARG A 274 27.64 3.07 16.40
C ARG A 274 28.90 2.99 15.56
N SER A 275 28.92 3.64 14.39
CA SER A 275 30.08 3.67 13.50
C SER A 275 31.27 4.40 14.12
N ALA A 276 31.01 5.41 14.95
CA ALA A 276 32.05 6.14 15.70
C ALA A 276 32.67 5.33 16.85
N GLY A 277 32.05 4.22 17.27
CA GLY A 277 32.50 3.41 18.42
C GLY A 277 32.12 3.98 19.79
N ASP A 278 31.31 5.03 19.83
CA ASP A 278 30.90 5.72 21.06
C ASP A 278 29.75 4.96 21.75
N LEU A 279 30.07 3.94 22.56
CA LEU A 279 29.07 3.02 23.12
C LEU A 279 27.92 3.70 23.89
N ALA A 280 28.22 4.65 24.78
CA ALA A 280 27.21 5.30 25.61
C ALA A 280 26.32 6.25 24.78
N PRO A 281 26.87 7.16 23.96
CA PRO A 281 26.08 7.92 22.99
C PRO A 281 25.27 7.06 22.02
N ALA A 282 25.82 5.93 21.54
CA ALA A 282 25.09 5.00 20.68
C ALA A 282 23.90 4.37 21.41
N TYR A 283 24.08 3.99 22.67
CA TYR A 283 23.01 3.44 23.50
C TYR A 283 21.89 4.46 23.72
N ASP A 284 22.24 5.70 24.08
CA ASP A 284 21.26 6.78 24.24
C ASP A 284 20.53 7.07 22.91
N ALA A 285 21.26 7.10 21.78
CA ALA A 285 20.66 7.29 20.45
C ALA A 285 19.65 6.18 20.11
N VAL A 286 19.92 4.91 20.46
CA VAL A 286 18.98 3.79 20.23
C VAL A 286 17.69 4.00 21.01
N LEU A 287 17.78 4.41 22.27
CA LEU A 287 16.60 4.66 23.10
C LEU A 287 15.79 5.87 22.61
N GLU A 288 16.47 6.94 22.18
CA GLU A 288 15.83 8.12 21.61
C GLU A 288 15.16 7.83 20.26
N ALA A 289 15.78 7.00 19.41
CA ALA A 289 15.18 6.59 18.14
C ALA A 289 13.94 5.70 18.34
N ALA A 290 13.96 4.80 19.33
CA ALA A 290 12.80 4.02 19.72
C ALA A 290 11.65 4.93 20.21
N GLU A 291 11.96 5.90 21.07
CA GLU A 291 10.97 6.86 21.57
C GLU A 291 10.40 7.72 20.43
N ALA A 292 11.23 8.21 19.52
CA ALA A 292 10.78 9.00 18.38
C ALA A 292 9.90 8.21 17.41
N LEU A 293 10.24 6.95 17.12
CA LEU A 293 9.41 6.06 16.29
C LEU A 293 8.02 5.86 16.91
N LEU A 294 7.97 5.56 18.21
CA LEU A 294 6.71 5.32 18.92
C LEU A 294 5.90 6.61 19.10
N ALA A 295 6.55 7.73 19.38
CA ALA A 295 5.91 9.04 19.47
C ALA A 295 5.31 9.44 18.12
N TYR A 296 6.09 9.39 17.03
CA TYR A 296 5.61 9.71 15.68
C TYR A 296 4.40 8.86 15.30
N THR A 297 4.49 7.54 15.48
CA THR A 297 3.39 6.63 15.11
C THR A 297 2.16 6.80 15.99
N ALA A 298 2.32 7.09 17.29
CA ALA A 298 1.20 7.40 18.18
C ALA A 298 0.51 8.72 17.81
N LEU A 299 1.26 9.77 17.48
CA LEU A 299 0.72 11.07 17.05
C LEU A 299 -0.05 10.94 15.73
N VAL A 300 0.51 10.18 14.77
CA VAL A 300 -0.18 9.87 13.51
C VAL A 300 -1.45 9.05 13.77
N ALA A 301 -1.38 8.03 14.63
CA ALA A 301 -2.56 7.24 15.00
C ALA A 301 -3.64 8.11 15.66
N GLY A 302 -3.27 9.04 16.53
CA GLY A 302 -4.20 10.01 17.15
C GLY A 302 -4.89 10.90 16.12
N ALA A 303 -4.12 11.47 15.18
CA ALA A 303 -4.66 12.30 14.10
C ALA A 303 -5.62 11.51 13.19
N LEU A 304 -5.25 10.28 12.82
CA LEU A 304 -6.08 9.40 12.01
C LEU A 304 -7.35 8.94 12.72
N ALA A 305 -7.26 8.58 14.01
CA ALA A 305 -8.41 8.20 14.82
C ALA A 305 -9.41 9.35 14.92
N ARG A 306 -8.93 10.57 15.17
CA ARG A 306 -9.75 11.78 15.15
C ARG A 306 -10.42 11.99 13.80
N GLY A 307 -9.66 11.92 12.70
CA GLY A 307 -10.20 12.07 11.34
C GLY A 307 -11.26 11.01 10.99
N ALA A 308 -11.19 9.83 11.60
CA ALA A 308 -12.16 8.75 11.47
C ALA A 308 -13.26 8.76 12.55
N SER A 309 -13.31 9.78 13.42
CA SER A 309 -14.24 9.87 14.56
C SER A 309 -14.18 8.65 15.50
N ILE A 310 -12.98 8.12 15.74
CA ILE A 310 -12.71 7.03 16.68
C ILE A 310 -12.23 7.65 18.00
N GLU A 311 -13.00 7.43 19.06
CA GLU A 311 -12.61 7.82 20.41
C GLU A 311 -11.51 6.89 20.95
N LEU A 312 -10.48 7.48 21.56
CA LEU A 312 -9.37 6.77 22.19
C LEU A 312 -9.20 7.26 23.63
N ALA A 313 -9.40 6.38 24.62
CA ALA A 313 -9.22 6.71 26.03
C ALA A 313 -7.76 7.09 26.35
N SER A 314 -6.80 6.55 25.59
CA SER A 314 -5.39 6.94 25.66
C SER A 314 -5.15 8.40 25.27
N LEU A 315 -5.97 8.98 24.39
CA LEU A 315 -5.87 10.41 24.05
C LEU A 315 -6.38 11.29 25.19
N GLU A 316 -7.43 10.88 25.90
CA GLU A 316 -7.88 11.58 27.12
C GLU A 316 -6.81 11.55 28.23
N ALA A 317 -6.03 10.47 28.31
CA ALA A 317 -4.88 10.41 29.22
C ALA A 317 -3.77 11.40 28.83
N LEU A 318 -3.49 11.54 27.52
CA LEU A 318 -2.58 12.54 26.99
C LEU A 318 -3.06 13.96 27.28
N GLN A 319 -4.35 14.24 27.04
CA GLN A 319 -4.99 15.51 27.38
C GLN A 319 -4.81 15.85 28.85
N ARG A 320 -5.11 14.90 29.76
CA ARG A 320 -4.94 15.12 31.21
C ARG A 320 -3.50 15.44 31.60
N LYS A 321 -2.51 14.83 30.94
CA LYS A 321 -1.09 15.19 31.15
C LYS A 321 -0.77 16.60 30.65
N LEU A 322 -1.21 16.95 29.45
CA LEU A 322 -1.00 18.28 28.88
C LEU A 322 -1.76 19.37 29.65
N ALA A 323 -2.90 19.07 30.26
CA ALA A 323 -3.64 19.98 31.13
C ALA A 323 -3.01 20.08 32.54
N GLY A 324 -2.51 18.97 33.11
CA GLY A 324 -1.98 18.89 34.47
C GLY A 324 -0.53 19.38 34.64
N THR A 325 0.02 19.30 35.86
CA THR A 325 1.41 19.72 36.16
C THR A 325 2.43 18.59 36.07
N ALA A 326 1.97 17.35 35.84
CA ALA A 326 2.74 16.10 35.99
C ALA A 326 3.68 15.76 34.82
N GLY A 327 4.20 16.77 34.14
CA GLY A 327 5.11 16.61 33.00
C GLY A 327 4.44 16.11 31.73
N GLY A 328 5.25 16.03 30.69
CA GLY A 328 4.88 15.70 29.32
C GLY A 328 4.36 14.29 29.03
N PRO A 329 3.73 14.09 27.86
CA PRO A 329 3.65 12.79 27.21
C PRO A 329 5.02 12.13 27.08
N GLY A 330 5.10 10.84 27.42
CA GLY A 330 6.30 10.04 27.25
C GLY A 330 6.00 8.69 26.64
N LEU A 331 7.01 7.82 26.67
CA LEU A 331 6.96 6.49 26.06
C LEU A 331 5.78 5.62 26.50
N GLY A 332 5.33 5.77 27.75
CA GLY A 332 4.15 5.08 28.29
C GLY A 332 2.87 5.49 27.58
N GLU A 333 2.65 6.78 27.36
CA GLU A 333 1.45 7.28 26.67
C GLU A 333 1.48 6.93 25.17
N TRP A 334 2.63 7.04 24.52
CA TRP A 334 2.79 6.63 23.12
C TRP A 334 2.45 5.15 22.93
N THR A 335 2.93 4.32 23.85
CA THR A 335 2.61 2.90 23.88
C THR A 335 1.11 2.65 24.08
N ALA A 336 0.47 3.38 24.99
CA ALA A 336 -0.96 3.20 25.27
C ALA A 336 -1.84 3.51 24.05
N VAL A 337 -1.53 4.57 23.30
CA VAL A 337 -2.23 4.91 22.05
C VAL A 337 -2.12 3.78 21.02
N LEU A 338 -0.89 3.28 20.82
CA LEU A 338 -0.63 2.20 19.86
C LEU A 338 -1.27 0.87 20.28
N GLN A 339 -1.37 0.58 21.58
CA GLN A 339 -2.06 -0.59 22.08
C GLN A 339 -3.57 -0.48 21.93
N GLU A 340 -4.18 0.66 22.26
CA GLU A 340 -5.62 0.85 22.14
C GLU A 340 -6.06 0.74 20.68
N ILE A 341 -5.33 1.36 19.76
CA ILE A 341 -5.62 1.26 18.33
C ILE A 341 -5.34 -0.15 17.79
N GLY A 342 -4.52 -0.95 18.48
CA GLY A 342 -4.29 -2.38 18.23
C GLY A 342 -5.54 -3.25 18.38
N GLY A 343 -6.54 -2.82 19.15
CA GLY A 343 -7.80 -3.54 19.33
C GLY A 343 -8.69 -3.57 18.08
N VAL A 344 -9.03 -4.77 17.58
CA VAL A 344 -9.82 -4.98 16.34
C VAL A 344 -11.15 -4.19 16.34
N LYS A 345 -11.79 -4.04 17.51
CA LYS A 345 -13.05 -3.30 17.63
C LYS A 345 -12.93 -1.84 17.20
N LYS A 346 -11.81 -1.17 17.48
CA LYS A 346 -11.60 0.25 17.16
C LYS A 346 -11.45 0.49 15.65
N ARG A 347 -11.03 -0.52 14.90
CA ARG A 347 -10.82 -0.45 13.45
C ARG A 347 -11.97 -1.03 12.64
N ARG A 348 -13.05 -1.47 13.32
CA ARG A 348 -14.20 -2.09 12.65
C ARG A 348 -14.93 -1.05 11.80
N GLY A 349 -15.08 -1.31 10.51
CA GLY A 349 -15.79 -0.43 9.57
C GLY A 349 -14.89 0.61 8.90
N LEU A 350 -13.58 0.64 9.21
CA LEU A 350 -12.63 1.39 8.40
C LEU A 350 -12.45 0.75 7.03
N ASN A 351 -12.07 1.57 6.05
CA ASN A 351 -11.59 1.07 4.76
C ASN A 351 -10.37 0.14 5.01
N PRO A 352 -10.30 -1.05 4.39
CA PRO A 352 -9.13 -1.94 4.48
C PRO A 352 -7.77 -1.26 4.27
N ASP A 353 -7.70 -0.23 3.41
CA ASP A 353 -6.46 0.52 3.12
C ASP A 353 -6.18 1.65 4.11
N HIS A 354 -7.04 1.83 5.12
CA HIS A 354 -6.87 2.90 6.09
C HIS A 354 -5.58 2.69 6.91
N PRO A 355 -4.66 3.68 7.01
CA PRO A 355 -3.34 3.49 7.61
C PRO A 355 -3.33 3.00 9.07
N LEU A 356 -4.45 3.16 9.79
CA LEU A 356 -4.63 2.63 11.14
C LEU A 356 -4.50 1.10 11.23
N HIS A 357 -4.77 0.36 10.15
CA HIS A 357 -4.59 -1.09 10.13
C HIS A 357 -3.11 -1.48 10.29
N GLU A 358 -2.19 -0.76 9.66
CA GLU A 358 -0.75 -1.05 9.75
C GLU A 358 -0.14 -0.49 11.03
N LEU A 359 -0.57 0.70 11.48
CA LEU A 359 -0.14 1.26 12.77
C LEU A 359 -0.49 0.33 13.95
N ALA A 360 -1.65 -0.32 13.90
CA ALA A 360 -2.04 -1.35 14.87
C ALA A 360 -1.11 -2.58 14.87
N ASN A 361 -0.42 -2.85 13.77
CA ASN A 361 0.49 -3.99 13.60
C ASN A 361 1.95 -3.65 13.93
N LEU A 362 2.27 -2.42 14.31
CA LEU A 362 3.63 -2.00 14.65
C LEU A 362 4.18 -2.76 15.87
N ALA A 363 3.34 -3.00 16.87
CA ALA A 363 3.72 -3.75 18.06
C ALA A 363 2.51 -4.49 18.68
N PRO A 364 1.96 -5.49 17.96
CA PRO A 364 0.97 -6.41 18.52
C PRO A 364 1.62 -7.29 19.60
N GLU A 365 0.80 -8.13 20.24
CA GLU A 365 1.24 -9.14 21.20
C GLU A 365 2.43 -9.98 20.70
N GLY A 366 3.19 -10.55 21.63
CA GLY A 366 4.36 -11.39 21.33
C GLY A 366 5.68 -10.62 21.32
N GLU A 367 6.57 -10.96 20.38
CA GLU A 367 7.97 -10.51 20.40
C GLU A 367 8.13 -8.99 20.30
N ALA A 368 7.33 -8.32 19.45
CA ALA A 368 7.39 -6.87 19.27
C ALA A 368 6.94 -6.12 20.54
N GLN A 369 5.89 -6.61 21.21
CA GLN A 369 5.47 -6.10 22.52
C GLN A 369 6.61 -6.25 23.55
N GLN A 370 7.28 -7.39 23.60
CA GLN A 370 8.39 -7.61 24.54
C GLN A 370 9.57 -6.69 24.25
N ALA A 371 9.95 -6.53 22.98
CA ALA A 371 11.01 -5.61 22.56
C ALA A 371 10.70 -4.17 22.97
N ARG A 372 9.46 -3.71 22.74
CA ARG A 372 9.01 -2.40 23.18
C ARG A 372 9.06 -2.24 24.69
N SER A 373 8.58 -3.24 25.45
CA SER A 373 8.64 -3.23 26.92
C SER A 373 10.07 -3.13 27.44
N ARG A 374 11.01 -3.92 26.89
CA ARG A 374 12.42 -3.86 27.27
C ARG A 374 13.08 -2.52 26.94
N LEU A 375 12.79 -1.94 25.77
CA LEU A 375 13.25 -0.59 25.42
C LEU A 375 12.69 0.47 26.37
N ALA A 376 11.42 0.34 26.78
CA ALA A 376 10.80 1.26 27.72
C ALA A 376 11.38 1.17 29.12
N GLU A 377 11.64 -0.04 29.61
CA GLU A 377 12.33 -0.27 30.89
C GLU A 377 13.72 0.36 30.89
N ARG A 378 14.50 0.17 29.81
CA ARG A 378 15.82 0.79 29.64
C ARG A 378 15.75 2.31 29.63
N ARG A 379 14.80 2.88 28.88
CA ARG A 379 14.57 4.33 28.81
C ARG A 379 14.21 4.92 30.16
N ASN A 380 13.33 4.26 30.92
CA ASN A 380 12.93 4.67 32.26
C ASN A 380 14.11 4.56 33.24
N ALA A 381 14.88 3.47 33.20
CA ALA A 381 16.07 3.30 34.03
C ALA A 381 17.08 4.43 33.79
N ARG A 382 17.33 4.77 32.51
CA ARG A 382 18.19 5.88 32.10
C ARG A 382 17.67 7.23 32.61
N ALA A 383 16.36 7.49 32.48
CA ALA A 383 15.72 8.72 32.97
C ALA A 383 15.80 8.86 34.51
N HIS A 384 15.83 7.74 35.23
CA HIS A 384 16.03 7.69 36.68
C HIS A 384 17.51 7.71 37.12
N GLY A 385 18.45 7.96 36.20
CA GLY A 385 19.88 8.03 36.52
C GLY A 385 20.54 6.70 36.82
N ARG A 386 19.86 5.57 36.53
CA ARG A 386 20.46 4.22 36.65
C ARG A 386 21.30 3.97 35.40
N ALA A 387 22.52 4.51 35.40
CA ALA A 387 23.48 4.30 34.32
C ALA A 387 23.98 2.86 34.33
N LEU A 388 24.17 2.29 33.15
CA LEU A 388 24.89 1.03 32.98
C LEU A 388 26.38 1.30 33.17
N ASP A 389 27.09 0.33 33.74
CA ASP A 389 28.54 0.41 33.80
C ASP A 389 29.16 0.11 32.42
N ALA A 390 30.47 0.36 32.30
CA ALA A 390 31.18 0.15 31.05
C ALA A 390 31.27 -1.33 30.63
N VAL A 391 31.03 -2.27 31.54
CA VAL A 391 31.12 -3.71 31.30
C VAL A 391 29.83 -4.24 30.67
N ASP A 392 28.68 -3.78 31.17
CA ASP A 392 27.34 -4.19 30.70
C ASP A 392 26.90 -3.44 29.44
N LEU A 393 27.47 -2.26 29.20
CA LEU A 393 27.06 -1.36 28.11
C LEU A 393 27.14 -1.99 26.70
N PRO A 394 28.19 -2.76 26.32
CA PRO A 394 28.24 -3.41 25.01
C PRO A 394 27.07 -4.38 24.78
N GLU A 395 26.78 -5.25 25.76
CA GLU A 395 25.68 -6.21 25.65
C GLU A 395 24.33 -5.50 25.64
N ALA A 396 24.15 -4.49 26.50
CA ALA A 396 22.94 -3.70 26.54
C ALA A 396 22.67 -2.94 25.24
N LEU A 397 23.72 -2.42 24.59
CA LEU A 397 23.64 -1.77 23.28
C LEU A 397 23.21 -2.74 22.19
N GLU A 398 23.79 -3.94 22.11
CA GLU A 398 23.40 -4.93 21.11
C GLU A 398 21.96 -5.41 21.32
N ASN A 399 21.56 -5.64 22.57
CA ASN A 399 20.20 -6.04 22.89
C ASN A 399 19.17 -4.95 22.58
N ALA A 400 19.46 -3.69 22.94
CA ALA A 400 18.60 -2.56 22.61
C ALA A 400 18.53 -2.32 21.09
N SER A 401 19.66 -2.49 20.38
CA SER A 401 19.71 -2.36 18.93
C SER A 401 18.85 -3.43 18.25
N ARG A 402 18.91 -4.68 18.70
CA ARG A 402 18.06 -5.77 18.19
C ARG A 402 16.58 -5.48 18.38
N ASP A 403 16.22 -5.01 19.59
CA ASP A 403 14.84 -4.62 19.90
C ASP A 403 14.36 -3.47 18.99
N LEU A 404 15.20 -2.45 18.76
CA LEU A 404 14.89 -1.34 17.83
C LEU A 404 14.76 -1.83 16.39
N SER A 405 15.69 -2.64 15.89
CA SER A 405 15.65 -3.19 14.54
C SER A 405 14.38 -4.01 14.27
N LEU A 406 13.87 -4.73 15.27
CA LEU A 406 12.59 -5.44 15.16
C LEU A 406 11.44 -4.45 14.96
N LEU A 407 11.37 -3.39 15.78
CA LEU A 407 10.34 -2.37 15.66
C LEU A 407 10.42 -1.61 14.32
N VAL A 408 11.62 -1.26 13.85
CA VAL A 408 11.84 -0.61 12.55
C VAL A 408 11.41 -1.52 11.39
N THR A 409 11.69 -2.82 11.48
CA THR A 409 11.25 -3.80 10.48
C THR A 409 9.74 -3.88 10.41
N ARG A 410 9.05 -3.85 11.55
CA ARG A 410 7.58 -3.80 11.62
C ARG A 410 7.03 -2.45 11.13
N ALA A 411 7.80 -1.37 11.27
CA ALA A 411 7.47 -0.03 10.79
C ALA A 411 7.72 0.19 9.29
N ARG A 412 8.13 -0.83 8.52
CA ARG A 412 8.44 -0.67 7.08
C ARG A 412 7.30 -0.07 6.26
N PHE A 413 6.05 -0.27 6.69
CA PHE A 413 4.89 0.36 6.04
C PHE A 413 4.93 1.89 6.03
N LEU A 414 5.69 2.52 6.95
CA LEU A 414 5.91 3.97 6.93
C LEU A 414 6.59 4.46 5.65
N ALA A 415 7.29 3.58 4.93
CA ALA A 415 7.86 3.87 3.61
C ALA A 415 6.78 4.21 2.57
N ASP A 416 5.55 3.69 2.75
CA ASP A 416 4.41 3.87 1.86
C ASP A 416 3.42 4.93 2.37
N LEU A 417 3.73 5.61 3.47
CA LEU A 417 2.89 6.66 4.05
C LEU A 417 3.64 8.00 4.05
N PRO A 418 3.76 8.67 2.88
CA PRO A 418 4.50 9.92 2.78
C PRO A 418 4.01 10.99 3.75
N LEU A 419 4.94 11.52 4.54
CA LEU A 419 4.76 12.77 5.26
C LEU A 419 5.00 13.93 4.30
N ILE A 420 4.00 14.80 4.14
CA ILE A 420 4.12 16.00 3.31
C ILE A 420 3.84 17.26 4.10
N HIS A 421 4.55 18.34 3.76
CA HIS A 421 4.25 19.69 4.22
C HIS A 421 3.70 20.49 3.05
N VAL A 422 2.45 20.95 3.17
CA VAL A 422 1.78 21.72 2.13
C VAL A 422 2.25 23.17 2.18
N THR A 423 2.90 23.63 1.12
CA THR A 423 3.48 24.98 1.05
C THR A 423 2.56 25.99 0.38
N SER A 424 1.66 25.55 -0.49
CA SER A 424 0.63 26.40 -1.09
C SER A 424 -0.53 25.57 -1.65
N VAL A 425 -1.71 26.16 -1.66
CA VAL A 425 -2.93 25.57 -2.22
C VAL A 425 -3.65 26.60 -3.07
N THR A 426 -3.98 26.23 -4.31
CA THR A 426 -4.80 27.05 -5.22
C THR A 426 -6.03 26.24 -5.63
N TRP A 427 -7.24 26.73 -5.29
CA TRP A 427 -8.50 26.08 -5.60
C TRP A 427 -9.08 26.54 -6.95
N ASP A 428 -9.43 25.60 -7.82
CA ASP A 428 -10.23 25.83 -9.02
C ASP A 428 -11.69 25.41 -8.74
N ALA A 429 -12.56 26.40 -8.55
CA ALA A 429 -13.97 26.17 -8.25
C ALA A 429 -14.76 25.54 -9.40
N PHE A 430 -14.35 25.77 -10.65
CA PHE A 430 -15.03 25.21 -11.82
C PHE A 430 -14.66 23.74 -12.03
N ARG A 431 -13.40 23.39 -11.82
CA ARG A 431 -12.92 21.99 -11.90
C ARG A 431 -13.15 21.20 -10.61
N ARG A 432 -13.49 21.89 -9.51
CA ARG A 432 -13.59 21.31 -8.16
C ARG A 432 -12.31 20.58 -7.75
N GLU A 433 -11.17 21.20 -8.04
CA GLU A 433 -9.86 20.61 -7.83
C GLU A 433 -8.86 21.63 -7.29
N ALA A 434 -8.07 21.24 -6.29
CA ALA A 434 -6.96 22.01 -5.76
C ALA A 434 -5.66 21.63 -6.46
N SER A 435 -4.86 22.65 -6.82
CA SER A 435 -3.44 22.50 -7.12
C SER A 435 -2.65 22.71 -5.83
N ILE A 436 -2.00 21.66 -5.36
CA ILE A 436 -1.25 21.66 -4.09
C ILE A 436 0.23 21.63 -4.43
N SER A 437 1.01 22.58 -3.88
CA SER A 437 2.47 22.48 -3.84
C SER A 437 2.90 21.99 -2.46
N TYR A 438 3.81 21.02 -2.42
CA TYR A 438 4.21 20.40 -1.16
C TYR A 438 5.67 19.95 -1.18
N ARG A 439 6.23 19.83 0.03
CA ARG A 439 7.53 19.20 0.30
C ARG A 439 7.29 17.79 0.84
N ARG A 440 7.92 16.78 0.23
CA ARG A 440 7.84 15.39 0.69
C ARG A 440 8.94 15.13 1.71
N LEU A 441 8.58 15.09 2.99
CA LEU A 441 9.48 15.01 4.14
C LEU A 441 9.83 13.54 4.47
N MET A 442 10.45 12.88 3.50
CA MET A 442 10.89 11.50 3.60
C MET A 442 12.42 11.44 3.49
N GLY A 443 13.01 10.48 4.20
CA GLY A 443 14.44 10.31 4.33
C GLY A 443 15.05 11.13 5.45
N ASP A 444 16.37 11.05 5.62
CA ASP A 444 17.09 11.58 6.77
C ASP A 444 17.45 13.08 6.68
N HIS A 445 16.87 13.82 5.72
CA HIS A 445 17.20 15.22 5.47
C HIS A 445 15.96 16.09 5.22
N PRO A 446 15.89 17.32 5.79
CA PRO A 446 14.69 18.17 5.67
C PRO A 446 14.65 18.98 4.37
N VAL A 447 15.78 19.10 3.65
CA VAL A 447 15.83 19.78 2.34
C VAL A 447 15.42 18.79 1.26
N VAL A 448 14.20 18.98 0.78
CA VAL A 448 13.54 18.09 -0.19
C VAL A 448 12.94 18.91 -1.33
N PRO A 449 12.86 18.36 -2.56
CA PRO A 449 12.29 19.06 -3.69
C PRO A 449 10.81 19.37 -3.45
N THR A 450 10.35 20.49 -4.01
CA THR A 450 8.93 20.83 -4.04
C THR A 450 8.27 20.09 -5.20
N SER A 451 7.16 19.42 -4.92
CA SER A 451 6.33 18.71 -5.89
C SER A 451 4.95 19.34 -5.97
N THR A 452 4.20 19.00 -7.01
CA THR A 452 2.80 19.43 -7.15
C THR A 452 1.88 18.23 -7.33
N MET A 453 0.67 18.32 -6.81
CA MET A 453 -0.38 17.35 -7.06
C MET A 453 -1.72 18.04 -7.24
N ARG A 454 -2.64 17.32 -7.87
CA ARG A 454 -4.05 17.68 -7.94
C ARG A 454 -4.84 16.93 -6.88
N TYR A 455 -5.82 17.58 -6.27
CA TYR A 455 -6.61 16.97 -5.20
C TYR A 455 -8.07 17.44 -5.24
N PRO A 456 -9.06 16.53 -5.13
CA PRO A 456 -10.47 16.85 -5.32
C PRO A 456 -11.12 17.42 -4.04
N SER A 457 -10.48 18.39 -3.39
CA SER A 457 -11.02 19.07 -2.20
C SER A 457 -10.42 20.45 -2.01
N ASN A 458 -11.23 21.38 -1.49
CA ASN A 458 -10.81 22.71 -1.06
C ASN A 458 -10.45 22.80 0.43
N THR A 459 -10.47 21.67 1.15
CA THR A 459 -10.24 21.62 2.60
C THR A 459 -8.77 21.51 3.00
N VAL A 460 -7.84 21.56 2.05
CA VAL A 460 -6.41 21.42 2.33
C VAL A 460 -5.82 22.75 2.79
N GLU A 461 -5.13 22.70 3.91
CA GLU A 461 -4.54 23.85 4.59
C GLU A 461 -3.07 24.05 4.23
N THR A 462 -2.72 25.29 3.90
CA THR A 462 -1.33 25.71 3.69
C THR A 462 -0.60 25.81 5.03
N GLY A 463 0.66 25.37 5.08
CA GLY A 463 1.50 25.38 6.28
C GLY A 463 1.33 24.16 7.20
N SER A 464 0.40 23.25 6.87
CA SER A 464 0.09 22.07 7.68
C SER A 464 0.81 20.81 7.17
N LEU A 465 1.03 19.87 8.09
CA LEU A 465 1.49 18.52 7.79
C LEU A 465 0.33 17.60 7.44
N TYR A 466 0.55 16.76 6.43
CA TYR A 466 -0.37 15.70 6.04
C TYR A 466 0.36 14.38 5.92
N LEU A 467 -0.32 13.30 6.30
CA LEU A 467 0.03 11.96 5.87
C LEU A 467 -0.72 11.66 4.57
N VAL A 468 -0.03 11.15 3.57
CA VAL A 468 -0.66 10.62 2.35
C VAL A 468 -0.98 9.15 2.56
N GLY A 469 -2.25 8.80 2.60
CA GLY A 469 -2.72 7.41 2.67
C GLY A 469 -2.49 6.65 1.37
N ARG A 470 -2.58 5.31 1.42
CA ARG A 470 -2.55 4.45 0.22
C ARG A 470 -3.78 4.65 -0.67
N ASP A 471 -4.89 5.08 -0.09
CA ASP A 471 -6.09 5.55 -0.77
C ASP A 471 -5.93 6.96 -1.38
N HIS A 472 -4.71 7.50 -1.39
CA HIS A 472 -4.33 8.84 -1.82
C HIS A 472 -5.03 9.99 -1.07
N ARG A 473 -5.68 9.70 0.07
CA ARG A 473 -6.27 10.74 0.91
C ARG A 473 -5.20 11.47 1.70
N LEU A 474 -5.43 12.76 1.88
CA LEU A 474 -4.60 13.61 2.73
C LEU A 474 -5.18 13.66 4.15
N HIS A 475 -4.44 13.13 5.12
CA HIS A 475 -4.82 13.15 6.53
C HIS A 475 -4.08 14.27 7.27
N LEU A 476 -4.81 15.28 7.71
CA LEU A 476 -4.26 16.42 8.46
C LEU A 476 -3.68 15.94 9.80
N LEU A 477 -2.43 16.30 10.08
CA LEU A 477 -1.74 15.87 11.30
C LEU A 477 -1.80 16.88 12.45
N ARG A 478 -2.11 18.15 12.19
CA ARG A 478 -2.26 19.13 13.27
C ARG A 478 -3.54 18.85 14.08
N PRO A 479 -3.53 19.12 15.39
CA PRO A 479 -2.42 19.67 16.16
C PRO A 479 -1.46 18.63 16.76
N PHE A 480 -1.66 17.33 16.47
CA PHE A 480 -0.80 16.25 17.00
C PHE A 480 0.65 16.40 16.55
N LEU A 481 0.86 16.72 15.27
CA LEU A 481 2.18 16.96 14.71
C LEU A 481 2.15 18.22 13.84
N THR A 482 3.06 19.15 14.12
CA THR A 482 3.26 20.39 13.37
C THR A 482 4.69 20.46 12.85
N CYS A 483 4.99 21.49 12.06
CA CYS A 483 6.34 21.73 11.57
C CYS A 483 6.69 23.21 11.49
N GLU A 484 7.95 23.52 11.80
CA GLU A 484 8.49 24.86 11.73
C GLU A 484 10.03 24.84 11.78
N VAL A 485 10.67 26.00 11.71
CA VAL A 485 12.11 26.13 11.89
C VAL A 485 12.42 26.16 13.39
N CYS A 486 13.20 25.19 13.86
CA CYS A 486 13.61 25.10 15.25
C CYS A 486 14.41 26.33 15.69
N GLU A 487 14.06 26.93 16.82
CA GLU A 487 14.76 28.13 17.33
C GLU A 487 16.19 27.84 17.79
N THR A 488 16.43 26.64 18.29
CA THR A 488 17.71 26.21 18.84
C THR A 488 18.73 25.89 17.73
N CYS A 489 18.38 25.01 16.78
CA CYS A 489 19.31 24.57 15.73
C CYS A 489 19.10 25.25 14.38
N ARG A 490 18.03 26.04 14.20
CA ARG A 490 17.65 26.69 12.93
C ARG A 490 17.40 25.70 11.78
N THR A 491 17.23 24.42 12.10
CA THR A 491 16.83 23.38 11.17
C THR A 491 15.32 23.27 11.14
N TRP A 492 14.76 22.96 9.98
CA TRP A 492 13.35 22.62 9.86
C TRP A 492 13.07 21.33 10.64
N SER A 493 12.04 21.29 11.47
CA SER A 493 11.75 20.17 12.38
C SER A 493 10.26 19.99 12.59
N THR A 494 9.88 18.80 13.06
CA THR A 494 8.51 18.48 13.44
C THR A 494 8.32 18.54 14.95
N PHE A 495 7.17 19.01 15.38
CA PHE A 495 6.89 19.32 16.78
C PHE A 495 5.58 18.72 17.26
N HIS A 496 5.53 18.38 18.54
CA HIS A 496 4.31 18.01 19.25
C HIS A 496 4.18 18.83 20.55
N ALA A 497 2.95 18.93 21.06
CA ALA A 497 2.70 19.55 22.36
C ALA A 497 3.31 18.68 23.48
N ASP A 498 3.99 19.33 24.42
CA ASP A 498 4.67 18.68 25.55
C ASP A 498 4.61 19.60 26.80
N LYS A 499 5.04 19.07 27.95
CA LYS A 499 5.18 19.84 29.20
C LYS A 499 6.54 19.70 29.85
N VAL A 500 7.17 20.85 30.11
CA VAL A 500 8.43 20.95 30.84
C VAL A 500 8.21 21.82 32.07
N LYS A 501 8.43 21.27 33.25
CA LYS A 501 8.25 21.96 34.55
C LYS A 501 6.86 22.62 34.74
N GLY A 502 5.83 22.04 34.10
CA GLY A 502 4.45 22.53 34.17
C GLY A 502 4.05 23.49 33.04
N ASP A 503 5.01 24.01 32.29
CA ASP A 503 4.76 24.90 31.16
C ASP A 503 4.50 24.12 29.88
N LEU A 504 3.50 24.56 29.11
CA LEU A 504 3.21 24.01 27.79
C LEU A 504 4.29 24.47 26.81
N VAL A 505 4.96 23.49 26.20
CA VAL A 505 6.02 23.69 25.22
C VAL A 505 5.70 22.92 23.95
N GLN A 506 6.38 23.27 22.87
CA GLN A 506 6.46 22.41 21.70
C GLN A 506 7.84 21.77 21.63
N LYS A 507 7.88 20.46 21.45
CA LYS A 507 9.10 19.66 21.47
C LYS A 507 9.33 18.98 20.13
N SER A 508 10.57 19.06 19.65
CA SER A 508 10.99 18.43 18.40
C SER A 508 11.18 16.93 18.56
N LEU A 509 10.66 16.14 17.61
CA LEU A 509 10.91 14.70 17.54
C LEU A 509 12.37 14.38 17.16
N GLU A 510 12.93 15.17 16.23
CA GLU A 510 14.27 15.01 15.66
C GLU A 510 15.40 15.28 16.64
N HIS A 511 15.25 16.31 17.48
CA HIS A 511 16.36 16.85 18.26
C HIS A 511 16.04 16.92 19.76
N GLY A 512 14.77 16.80 20.17
CA GLY A 512 14.35 16.97 21.57
C GLY A 512 14.41 18.41 22.07
N HIS A 513 14.80 19.36 21.22
CA HIS A 513 14.72 20.79 21.50
C HIS A 513 13.27 21.20 21.78
N HIS A 514 13.08 22.11 22.73
CA HIS A 514 11.77 22.60 23.10
C HIS A 514 11.80 24.09 23.40
N TYR A 515 10.66 24.75 23.19
CA TYR A 515 10.46 26.17 23.47
C TYR A 515 8.97 26.42 23.73
N PRO A 516 8.58 27.58 24.30
CA PRO A 516 7.19 27.86 24.65
C PRO A 516 6.24 27.59 23.48
N TYR A 517 5.08 26.99 23.77
CA TYR A 517 4.11 26.63 22.75
C TYR A 517 3.55 27.89 22.07
N ARG A 518 3.65 27.98 20.74
CA ARG A 518 3.22 29.16 19.97
C ARG A 518 2.04 28.92 19.05
N ALA A 519 1.68 27.66 18.82
CA ALA A 519 0.48 27.34 18.07
C ALA A 519 -0.77 27.73 18.86
N ASP A 520 -1.89 27.85 18.15
CA ASP A 520 -3.16 28.23 18.73
C ASP A 520 -3.65 27.14 19.71
N ILE A 521 -3.67 27.48 21.00
CA ILE A 521 -4.14 26.60 22.08
C ILE A 521 -5.59 26.17 21.85
N GLU A 522 -6.40 27.00 21.17
CA GLU A 522 -7.78 26.64 20.86
C GLU A 522 -7.85 25.44 19.91
N VAL A 523 -6.86 25.29 19.01
CA VAL A 523 -6.78 24.11 18.15
C VAL A 523 -6.49 22.84 18.98
N LEU A 524 -5.68 22.94 20.05
CA LEU A 524 -5.47 21.81 20.97
C LEU A 524 -6.76 21.44 21.71
N ARG A 525 -7.53 22.43 22.18
CA ARG A 525 -8.82 22.18 22.85
C ARG A 525 -9.83 21.56 21.92
N GLN A 526 -9.97 22.11 20.71
CA GLN A 526 -10.82 21.53 19.68
C GLN A 526 -10.41 20.11 19.35
N ALA A 527 -9.11 19.81 19.42
CA ALA A 527 -8.54 18.49 19.17
C ALA A 527 -8.68 17.48 20.33
N ASP A 528 -9.30 17.86 21.44
CA ASP A 528 -9.39 17.08 22.68
C ASP A 528 -8.00 16.75 23.26
N LEU A 529 -7.03 17.64 23.07
CA LEU A 529 -5.66 17.53 23.60
C LEU A 529 -5.37 18.49 24.76
N MET A 530 -6.28 19.41 25.09
CA MET A 530 -6.20 20.28 26.27
C MET A 530 -7.55 20.55 26.91
#